data_AF-A0A3P8ZDG2-F1
#
_entry.id   AF-A0A3P8ZDG2-F1
#
_cell.length_a   1.000
_cell.length_b   1.000
_cell.length_c   1.000
_cell.angle_alpha   90.00
_cell.angle_beta   90.00
_cell.angle_gamma   90.00
#
_symmetry.space_group_name_H-M   'P 1'
#
loop_
_entity.id
_entity.type
_entity.pdbx_description
1 polymer ?
#
loop_
_entity_poly.entity_id
_entity_poly.type
_entity_poly.pdbx_seq_one_letter_code
_entity_poly.pdbx_strand_id
1 'polypeptide(L)'
;MASIADYYAGKSVLITGATGFMGKVLVEKLLRSCPHVRALYLLVRPKAGQSMQERVSDMMKCKLFDRVREDNPDFHQKIVPISSELIQPGLAIGPEDKETLTSCINIIFHCAATIRFDEPLKHALQLNVMATQQLISLAQQMPHLQAFIHISTAYANCNRRHIDDIIYPPPVEPKKLIDSLEWMEDSIVRDITPRLIGDHPNTYTYTKALAECVVQKESSKLSIAIIRPSIVGASWQEPFPGWIDNFNGPSGVFIAAGKGILRTMRANNDAVADLIPVDVVINLTLAAGWYTAVHRSTRPKAALVYNCTTGGINPFHWGEIEHHVMSSFKRNPLEQAFRRPNANITSNYLMNQYWILVSHRFPALLYDLYLRLSGQKPQMMRIFNRLHKAIGLLEYFSSQDWEWNSENMNMLMSHLSPEDRKTFNFDVRQLNWPEYIENYCIGTKKYVLNEDMSDIPAARQHLRKLRNIRYTFNTLLLVFIWRVFIARSQMARNIWYFVVSLCFKFLSYFRASSTLTN
;
A
#
# COMPACT_ATOMS: atom_id res chain seq x y z
N MET A 1 -0.12 23.12 27.48
CA MET A 1 1.06 22.78 26.64
C MET A 1 0.88 23.48 25.30
N ALA A 2 1.96 23.82 24.59
CA ALA A 2 1.85 24.35 23.24
C ALA A 2 1.16 23.31 22.33
N SER A 3 0.27 23.76 21.44
CA SER A 3 -0.37 22.89 20.45
C SER A 3 0.69 22.26 19.52
N ILE A 4 0.30 21.24 18.75
CA ILE A 4 1.22 20.63 17.78
C ILE A 4 1.68 21.69 16.77
N ALA A 5 0.77 22.51 16.26
CA ALA A 5 1.09 23.57 15.29
C ALA A 5 2.05 24.62 15.87
N ASP A 6 1.82 25.08 17.11
CA ASP A 6 2.67 26.05 17.79
C ASP A 6 4.09 25.51 18.02
N TYR A 7 4.21 24.22 18.32
CA TYR A 7 5.52 23.60 18.50
C TYR A 7 6.36 23.60 17.20
N TYR A 8 5.72 23.32 16.06
CA TYR A 8 6.39 23.35 14.75
C TYR A 8 6.66 24.77 14.24
N ALA A 9 6.02 25.79 14.82
CA ALA A 9 6.27 27.18 14.46
C ALA A 9 7.75 27.55 14.67
N GLY A 10 8.35 28.15 13.63
CA GLY A 10 9.76 28.53 13.64
C GLY A 10 10.75 27.36 13.65
N LYS A 11 10.32 26.11 13.45
CA LYS A 11 11.22 24.95 13.40
C LYS A 11 11.71 24.66 11.99
N SER A 12 12.96 24.19 11.90
CA SER A 12 13.51 23.59 10.68
C SER A 12 13.40 22.07 10.76
N VAL A 13 12.81 21.45 9.73
CA VAL A 13 12.50 20.01 9.71
C VAL A 13 13.26 19.35 8.56
N LEU A 14 14.00 18.28 8.84
CA LEU A 14 14.64 17.43 7.83
C LEU A 14 13.77 16.21 7.55
N ILE A 15 13.49 15.94 6.27
CA ILE A 15 12.67 14.81 5.83
C ILE A 15 13.45 13.98 4.81
N THR A 16 13.63 12.68 5.09
CA THR A 16 14.09 11.74 4.08
C THR A 16 12.91 11.01 3.45
N GLY A 17 13.02 10.65 2.17
CA GLY A 17 11.93 9.96 1.48
C GLY A 17 10.73 10.88 1.17
N ALA A 18 10.93 12.21 1.22
CA ALA A 18 9.89 13.22 1.00
C ALA A 18 9.15 13.09 -0.33
N THR A 19 9.82 12.59 -1.37
CA THR A 19 9.24 12.39 -2.71
C THR A 19 8.47 11.08 -2.85
N GLY A 20 8.48 10.21 -1.83
CA GLY A 20 7.68 8.98 -1.77
C GLY A 20 6.27 9.23 -1.25
N PHE A 21 5.40 8.22 -1.33
CA PHE A 21 3.97 8.32 -0.99
C PHE A 21 3.71 8.98 0.37
N MET A 22 4.20 8.38 1.46
CA MET A 22 4.04 8.95 2.81
C MET A 22 4.75 10.30 2.96
N GLY A 23 5.95 10.44 2.40
CA GLY A 23 6.74 11.66 2.48
C GLY A 23 6.01 12.88 1.90
N LYS A 24 5.30 12.71 0.79
CA LYS A 24 4.50 13.79 0.18
C LYS A 24 3.38 14.25 1.11
N VAL A 25 2.67 13.30 1.71
CA VAL A 25 1.56 13.58 2.66
C VAL A 25 2.10 14.26 3.91
N LEU A 26 3.28 13.85 4.40
CA LEU A 26 3.95 14.52 5.53
C LEU A 26 4.30 15.98 5.21
N VAL A 27 4.89 16.24 4.04
CA VAL A 27 5.23 17.60 3.59
C VAL A 27 3.97 18.45 3.43
N GLU A 28 2.94 17.93 2.76
CA GLU A 28 1.64 18.59 2.60
C GLU A 28 1.04 18.96 3.97
N LYS A 29 0.97 17.98 4.88
CA LYS A 29 0.35 18.15 6.19
C LYS A 29 1.08 19.19 7.04
N LEU A 30 2.41 19.18 7.03
CA LEU A 30 3.22 20.19 7.70
C LEU A 30 2.95 21.59 7.16
N LEU A 31 2.92 21.75 5.84
CA LEU A 31 2.71 23.07 5.22
C LEU A 31 1.29 23.60 5.46
N ARG A 32 0.28 22.72 5.42
CA ARG A 32 -1.12 23.09 5.62
C ARG A 32 -1.47 23.34 7.08
N SER A 33 -1.06 22.42 7.98
CA SER A 33 -1.51 22.43 9.38
C SER A 33 -0.51 23.07 10.34
N CYS A 34 0.74 23.27 9.91
CA CYS A 34 1.78 23.99 10.66
C CYS A 34 2.35 25.13 9.80
N PRO A 35 1.54 26.11 9.36
CA PRO A 35 1.95 27.10 8.36
C PRO A 35 3.12 27.95 8.81
N HIS A 36 3.38 28.08 10.12
CA HIS A 36 4.51 28.84 10.65
C HIS A 36 5.82 28.04 10.76
N VAL A 37 5.89 26.81 10.23
CA VAL A 37 7.16 26.09 10.09
C VAL A 37 8.17 26.93 9.30
N ARG A 38 9.43 26.97 9.75
CA ARG A 38 10.45 27.83 9.14
C ARG A 38 10.86 27.31 7.77
N ALA A 39 11.30 26.06 7.72
CA ALA A 39 11.80 25.44 6.51
C ALA A 39 11.72 23.91 6.60
N LEU A 40 11.46 23.28 5.45
CA LEU A 40 11.47 21.84 5.22
C LEU A 40 12.66 21.48 4.33
N TYR A 41 13.68 20.87 4.93
CA TYR A 41 14.85 20.37 4.23
C TYR A 41 14.56 18.96 3.74
N LEU A 42 14.57 18.75 2.42
CA LEU A 42 14.19 17.47 1.82
C LEU A 42 15.43 16.77 1.26
N LEU A 43 15.81 15.61 1.79
CA LEU A 43 16.86 14.80 1.18
C LEU A 43 16.31 14.11 -0.07
N VAL A 44 16.84 14.49 -1.24
CA VAL A 44 16.37 14.04 -2.54
C VAL A 44 17.48 13.29 -3.26
N ARG A 45 17.18 12.03 -3.63
CA ARG A 45 18.08 11.21 -4.44
C ARG A 45 18.20 11.76 -5.87
N PRO A 46 19.42 11.96 -6.39
CA PRO A 46 19.63 12.26 -7.81
C PRO A 46 18.99 11.20 -8.72
N LYS A 47 18.51 11.62 -9.90
CA LYS A 47 17.98 10.71 -10.91
C LYS A 47 18.55 11.10 -12.27
N ALA A 48 18.99 10.13 -13.06
CA ALA A 48 19.51 10.40 -14.40
C ALA A 48 18.46 11.16 -15.23
N GLY A 49 18.87 12.31 -15.78
CA GLY A 49 18.02 13.17 -16.61
C GLY A 49 16.95 13.98 -15.87
N GLN A 50 17.00 14.07 -14.54
CA GLN A 50 16.08 14.93 -13.77
C GLN A 50 16.82 15.57 -12.58
N SER A 51 16.82 16.91 -12.52
CA SER A 51 17.44 17.62 -11.40
C SER A 51 16.65 17.43 -10.10
N MET A 52 17.29 17.66 -8.95
CA MET A 52 16.60 17.62 -7.66
C MET A 52 15.47 18.67 -7.57
N GLN A 53 15.69 19.86 -8.14
CA GLN A 53 14.73 20.96 -8.18
C GLN A 53 13.52 20.57 -9.03
N GLU A 54 13.72 19.97 -10.19
CA GLU A 54 12.64 19.45 -11.03
C GLU A 54 11.82 18.39 -10.29
N ARG A 55 12.50 17.45 -9.61
CA ARG A 55 11.81 16.38 -8.88
C ARG A 55 10.94 16.91 -7.74
N VAL A 56 11.41 17.94 -7.03
CA VAL A 56 10.62 18.62 -5.98
C VAL A 56 9.51 19.47 -6.60
N SER A 57 9.77 20.17 -7.71
CA SER A 57 8.76 20.91 -8.47
C SER A 57 7.61 20.00 -8.92
N ASP A 58 7.92 18.85 -9.50
CA ASP A 58 6.91 17.89 -9.96
C ASP A 58 6.11 17.28 -8.80
N MET A 59 6.75 17.07 -7.65
CA MET A 59 6.07 16.68 -6.42
C MET A 59 5.01 17.73 -6.03
N MET A 60 5.37 19.02 -6.03
CA MET A 60 4.48 20.14 -5.66
C MET A 60 3.34 20.39 -6.66
N LYS A 61 3.47 19.93 -7.91
CA LYS A 61 2.39 19.97 -8.92
C LYS A 61 1.32 18.89 -8.70
N CYS A 62 1.59 17.89 -7.85
CA CYS A 62 0.61 16.86 -7.55
C CYS A 62 -0.64 17.46 -6.92
N LYS A 63 -1.82 16.91 -7.26
CA LYS A 63 -3.11 17.33 -6.71
C LYS A 63 -3.17 17.32 -5.18
N LEU A 64 -2.33 16.51 -4.55
CA LEU A 64 -2.13 16.50 -3.10
C LEU A 64 -1.90 17.90 -2.53
N PHE A 65 -1.13 18.75 -3.23
CA PHE A 65 -0.73 20.07 -2.78
C PHE A 65 -1.71 21.19 -3.21
N ASP A 66 -2.84 20.86 -3.84
CA ASP A 66 -3.77 21.88 -4.35
C ASP A 66 -4.27 22.79 -3.23
N ARG A 67 -4.69 22.20 -2.10
CA ARG A 67 -5.14 22.97 -0.93
C ARG A 67 -4.05 23.82 -0.30
N VAL A 68 -2.82 23.30 -0.18
CA VAL A 68 -1.66 24.08 0.32
C VAL A 68 -1.39 25.27 -0.59
N ARG A 69 -1.52 25.09 -1.91
CA ARG A 69 -1.30 26.14 -2.91
C ARG A 69 -2.37 27.22 -2.86
N GLU A 70 -3.61 26.84 -2.58
CA GLU A 70 -4.73 27.77 -2.37
C GLU A 70 -4.57 28.57 -1.07
N ASP A 71 -4.24 27.88 0.03
CA ASP A 71 -4.12 28.50 1.36
C ASP A 71 -2.84 29.34 1.51
N ASN A 72 -1.74 28.96 0.86
CA ASN A 72 -0.45 29.66 0.91
C ASN A 72 0.33 29.54 -0.42
N PRO A 73 0.14 30.45 -1.39
CA PRO A 73 0.79 30.40 -2.70
C PRO A 73 2.33 30.33 -2.65
N ASP A 74 2.94 30.94 -1.63
CA ASP A 74 4.40 31.02 -1.45
C ASP A 74 4.99 29.86 -0.65
N PHE A 75 4.23 28.78 -0.40
CA PHE A 75 4.70 27.63 0.39
C PHE A 75 6.01 27.02 -0.11
N HIS A 76 6.27 27.12 -1.42
CA HIS A 76 7.46 26.59 -2.07
C HIS A 76 8.76 27.21 -1.54
N GLN A 77 8.72 28.47 -1.05
CA GLN A 77 9.87 29.15 -0.46
C GLN A 77 10.36 28.48 0.84
N LYS A 78 9.49 27.71 1.51
CA LYS A 78 9.84 26.95 2.72
C LYS A 78 10.49 25.61 2.40
N ILE A 79 10.52 25.17 1.14
CA ILE A 79 11.07 23.87 0.76
C ILE A 79 12.50 24.05 0.28
N VAL A 80 13.45 23.44 0.99
CA VAL A 80 14.87 23.45 0.65
C VAL A 80 15.28 22.03 0.24
N PRO A 81 15.34 21.71 -1.05
CA PRO A 81 15.81 20.41 -1.49
C PRO A 81 17.33 20.32 -1.25
N ILE A 82 17.80 19.17 -0.75
CA ILE A 82 19.22 18.85 -0.52
C ILE A 82 19.54 17.56 -1.29
N SER A 83 20.61 17.59 -2.09
CA SER A 83 21.04 16.40 -2.83
C SER A 83 21.62 15.40 -1.85
N SER A 84 21.16 14.15 -1.91
CA SER A 84 21.66 13.10 -1.02
C SER A 84 21.45 11.72 -1.62
N GLU A 85 22.46 10.86 -1.49
CA GLU A 85 22.35 9.44 -1.74
C GLU A 85 22.61 8.69 -0.43
N LEU A 86 21.55 8.12 0.14
CA LEU A 86 21.58 7.58 1.50
C LEU A 86 22.51 6.37 1.67
N ILE A 87 22.75 5.63 0.58
CA ILE A 87 23.64 4.47 0.60
C ILE A 87 25.13 4.85 0.52
N GLN A 88 25.45 6.09 0.13
CA GLN A 88 26.83 6.55 0.00
C GLN A 88 27.38 7.06 1.34
N PRO A 89 28.70 7.00 1.55
CA PRO A 89 29.33 7.55 2.75
C PRO A 89 28.96 9.02 2.98
N GLY A 90 28.64 9.36 4.23
CA GLY A 90 28.22 10.72 4.59
C GLY A 90 26.90 11.15 3.93
N LEU A 91 26.08 10.18 3.51
CA LEU A 91 24.82 10.39 2.79
C LEU A 91 24.98 11.14 1.45
N ALA A 92 26.21 11.25 0.94
CA ALA A 92 26.60 12.09 -0.20
C ALA A 92 26.06 13.53 -0.13
N ILE A 93 25.98 14.11 1.08
CA ILE A 93 25.59 15.50 1.29
C ILE A 93 26.83 16.39 1.14
N GLY A 94 26.70 17.50 0.41
CA GLY A 94 27.78 18.48 0.25
C GLY A 94 28.19 19.11 1.59
N PRO A 95 29.44 19.60 1.73
CA PRO A 95 29.93 20.16 2.99
C PRO A 95 29.11 21.36 3.48
N GLU A 96 28.72 22.28 2.59
CA GLU A 96 27.90 23.46 2.90
C GLU A 96 26.49 23.07 3.37
N ASP A 97 25.86 22.12 2.67
CA ASP A 97 24.55 21.58 3.06
C ASP A 97 24.64 20.86 4.40
N LYS A 98 25.71 20.10 4.65
CA LYS A 98 25.92 19.42 5.91
C LYS A 98 26.05 20.41 7.07
N GLU A 99 26.78 21.51 6.90
CA GLU A 99 26.89 22.58 7.89
C GLU A 99 25.54 23.25 8.14
N THR A 100 24.79 23.55 7.06
CA THR A 100 23.44 24.11 7.13
C THR A 100 22.49 23.20 7.91
N LEU A 101 22.46 21.91 7.58
CA LEU A 101 21.63 20.93 8.28
C LEU A 101 22.04 20.80 9.76
N THR A 102 23.34 20.81 10.04
CA THR A 102 23.84 20.66 11.40
C THR A 102 23.47 21.86 12.27
N SER A 103 23.53 23.07 11.72
CA SER A 103 23.31 24.32 12.47
C SER A 103 21.85 24.66 12.76
N CYS A 104 20.87 24.15 12.01
CA CYS A 104 19.49 24.65 12.14
C CYS A 104 18.40 23.59 12.40
N ILE A 105 18.64 22.30 12.12
CA ILE A 105 17.59 21.29 12.18
C ILE A 105 17.11 21.04 13.61
N ASN A 106 15.79 21.04 13.78
CA ASN A 106 15.12 20.79 15.05
C ASN A 106 14.42 19.43 15.10
N ILE A 107 13.94 18.92 13.97
CA ILE A 107 13.23 17.64 13.88
C ILE A 107 13.69 16.88 12.65
N ILE A 108 13.90 15.57 12.78
CA ILE A 108 14.14 14.67 11.65
C ILE A 108 12.97 13.68 11.53
N PHE A 109 12.41 13.58 10.33
CA PHE A 109 11.50 12.50 9.94
C PHE A 109 12.20 11.60 8.92
N HIS A 110 12.57 10.40 9.34
CA HIS A 110 13.22 9.41 8.50
C HIS A 110 12.19 8.46 7.89
N CYS A 111 11.68 8.79 6.70
CA CYS A 111 10.68 7.99 5.97
C CYS A 111 11.28 7.17 4.81
N ALA A 112 12.54 7.39 4.44
CA ALA A 112 13.18 6.65 3.35
C ALA A 112 13.44 5.19 3.72
N ALA A 113 13.03 4.28 2.84
CA ALA A 113 13.30 2.85 2.93
C ALA A 113 13.09 2.20 1.54
N THR A 114 13.66 1.01 1.33
CA THR A 114 13.12 0.11 0.30
C THR A 114 11.88 -0.57 0.89
N ILE A 115 10.80 -0.60 0.11
CA ILE A 115 9.54 -1.27 0.45
C ILE A 115 9.29 -2.50 -0.45
N ARG A 116 10.32 -2.92 -1.20
CA ARG A 116 10.22 -4.04 -2.13
C ARG A 116 10.51 -5.34 -1.39
N PHE A 117 9.55 -6.27 -1.41
CA PHE A 117 9.67 -7.55 -0.71
C PHE A 117 10.62 -8.54 -1.41
N ASP A 118 11.02 -8.26 -2.66
CA ASP A 118 11.95 -9.06 -3.45
C ASP A 118 13.34 -8.42 -3.62
N GLU A 119 13.67 -7.43 -2.78
CA GLU A 119 14.95 -6.73 -2.83
C GLU A 119 16.09 -7.62 -2.27
N PRO A 120 17.27 -7.69 -2.94
CA PRO A 120 18.42 -8.42 -2.42
C PRO A 120 18.83 -7.94 -1.02
N LEU A 121 19.21 -8.87 -0.14
CA LEU A 121 19.48 -8.60 1.27
C LEU A 121 20.53 -7.50 1.47
N LYS A 122 21.63 -7.51 0.72
CA LYS A 122 22.68 -6.48 0.77
C LYS A 122 22.10 -5.07 0.52
N HIS A 123 21.31 -4.92 -0.54
CA HIS A 123 20.75 -3.62 -0.89
C HIS A 123 19.71 -3.17 0.15
N ALA A 124 18.89 -4.10 0.63
CA ALA A 124 17.94 -3.82 1.71
C ALA A 124 18.65 -3.38 3.01
N LEU A 125 19.77 -4.01 3.37
CA LEU A 125 20.60 -3.63 4.53
C LEU A 125 21.23 -2.25 4.36
N GLN A 126 21.81 -1.96 3.19
CA GLN A 126 22.40 -0.66 2.90
C GLN A 126 21.37 0.47 3.09
N LEU A 127 20.17 0.30 2.55
CA LEU A 127 19.17 1.37 2.55
C LEU A 127 18.35 1.45 3.85
N ASN A 128 18.02 0.33 4.48
CA ASN A 128 17.16 0.34 5.67
C ASN A 128 17.95 0.37 6.98
N VAL A 129 19.21 -0.10 7.00
CA VAL A 129 20.00 -0.23 8.24
C VAL A 129 21.18 0.75 8.22
N MET A 130 22.07 0.64 7.23
CA MET A 130 23.28 1.48 7.17
C MET A 130 22.97 2.96 6.95
N ALA A 131 22.04 3.27 6.05
CA ALA A 131 21.58 4.64 5.84
C ALA A 131 20.95 5.25 7.11
N THR A 132 20.17 4.47 7.86
CA THR A 132 19.61 4.91 9.15
C THR A 132 20.72 5.18 10.15
N GLN A 133 21.74 4.31 10.22
CA GLN A 133 22.92 4.50 11.06
C GLN A 133 23.68 5.80 10.71
N GLN A 134 23.93 6.04 9.42
CA GLN A 134 24.59 7.26 8.95
C GLN A 134 23.78 8.53 9.26
N LEU A 135 22.45 8.46 9.12
CA LEU A 135 21.57 9.58 9.45
C LEU A 135 21.54 9.85 10.96
N ILE A 136 21.56 8.83 11.81
CA ILE A 136 21.70 8.99 13.26
C ILE A 136 23.04 9.63 13.60
N SER A 137 24.13 9.20 12.95
CA SER A 137 25.46 9.78 13.14
C SER A 137 25.51 11.26 12.78
N LEU A 138 24.81 11.68 11.72
CA LEU A 138 24.64 13.09 11.37
C LEU A 138 23.76 13.82 12.40
N ALA A 139 22.65 13.21 12.81
CA ALA A 139 21.72 13.77 13.79
C ALA A 139 22.38 14.06 15.15
N GLN A 140 23.31 13.21 15.59
CA GLN A 140 24.08 13.41 16.82
C GLN A 140 25.00 14.65 16.79
N GLN A 141 25.31 15.17 15.60
CA GLN A 141 26.10 16.40 15.44
C GLN A 141 25.24 17.66 15.53
N MET A 142 23.90 17.54 15.53
CA MET A 142 22.95 18.67 15.49
C MET A 142 22.62 19.19 16.90
N PRO A 143 23.15 20.35 17.33
CA PRO A 143 22.94 20.87 18.69
C PRO A 143 21.47 21.26 18.98
N HIS A 144 20.69 21.59 17.96
CA HIS A 144 19.30 22.05 18.11
C HIS A 144 18.25 20.96 17.88
N LEU A 145 18.67 19.72 17.66
CA LEU A 145 17.78 18.60 17.40
C LEU A 145 16.98 18.24 18.66
N GLN A 146 15.66 18.20 18.52
CA GLN A 146 14.72 17.97 19.62
C GLN A 146 14.02 16.62 19.48
N ALA A 147 13.83 16.12 18.26
CA ALA A 147 13.21 14.82 17.99
C ALA A 147 13.72 14.17 16.70
N PHE A 148 13.91 12.86 16.75
CA PHE A 148 14.17 11.99 15.60
C PHE A 148 13.07 10.95 15.50
N ILE A 149 12.34 10.93 14.39
CA ILE A 149 11.21 10.02 14.18
C ILE A 149 11.55 9.05 13.05
N HIS A 150 11.60 7.77 13.37
CA HIS A 150 11.87 6.70 12.41
C HIS A 150 10.59 6.02 11.97
N ILE A 151 10.37 5.91 10.65
CA ILE A 151 9.27 5.11 10.11
C ILE A 151 9.75 3.67 9.88
N SER A 152 9.27 2.76 10.72
CA SER A 152 9.44 1.31 10.58
C SER A 152 8.20 0.70 9.90
N THR A 153 7.77 -0.48 10.33
CA THR A 153 6.53 -1.15 9.92
C THR A 153 6.05 -2.06 11.04
N ALA A 154 4.73 -2.21 11.18
CA ALA A 154 4.12 -3.17 12.10
C ALA A 154 4.68 -4.58 11.86
N TYR A 155 4.97 -4.91 10.60
CA TYR A 155 5.47 -6.22 10.20
C TYR A 155 6.97 -6.46 10.48
N ALA A 156 7.68 -5.54 11.14
CA ALA A 156 9.10 -5.73 11.45
C ALA A 156 9.30 -7.01 12.28
N ASN A 157 8.36 -7.32 13.16
CA ASN A 157 8.38 -8.49 14.03
C ASN A 157 7.23 -9.47 13.74
N CYS A 158 6.79 -9.55 12.48
CA CYS A 158 5.64 -10.39 12.07
C CYS A 158 5.85 -11.90 12.22
N ASN A 159 7.08 -12.35 12.52
CA ASN A 159 7.37 -13.71 12.96
C ASN A 159 6.81 -14.04 14.36
N ARG A 160 6.23 -13.05 15.05
CA ARG A 160 5.52 -13.19 16.32
C ARG A 160 4.04 -12.92 16.11
N ARG A 161 3.17 -13.57 16.90
CA ARG A 161 1.73 -13.32 16.88
C ARG A 161 1.33 -12.07 17.65
N HIS A 162 1.86 -11.91 18.86
CA HIS A 162 1.63 -10.73 19.72
C HIS A 162 2.82 -9.79 19.59
N ILE A 163 2.54 -8.53 19.29
CA ILE A 163 3.56 -7.51 19.01
C ILE A 163 3.29 -6.27 19.86
N ASP A 164 4.17 -6.07 20.83
CA ASP A 164 4.13 -4.99 21.82
C ASP A 164 4.77 -3.70 21.29
N ASP A 165 4.50 -2.60 21.98
CA ASP A 165 5.12 -1.30 21.75
C ASP A 165 6.57 -1.22 22.30
N ILE A 166 7.36 -2.25 22.04
CA ILE A 166 8.78 -2.35 22.42
C ILE A 166 9.66 -2.68 21.21
N ILE A 167 10.95 -2.41 21.33
CA ILE A 167 11.94 -2.86 20.35
C ILE A 167 12.44 -4.24 20.78
N TYR A 168 12.25 -5.22 19.90
CA TYR A 168 12.69 -6.59 20.16
C TYR A 168 14.21 -6.72 19.92
N PRO A 169 14.91 -7.59 20.66
CA PRO A 169 16.32 -7.85 20.40
C PRO A 169 16.49 -8.41 18.98
N PRO A 170 17.54 -7.99 18.25
CA PRO A 170 17.74 -8.47 16.89
C PRO A 170 18.15 -9.95 16.90
N PRO A 171 17.84 -10.70 15.85
CA PRO A 171 18.29 -12.09 15.72
C PRO A 171 19.82 -12.17 15.59
N VAL A 172 20.44 -11.16 14.99
CA VAL A 172 21.90 -11.00 14.83
C VAL A 172 22.27 -9.54 15.06
N GLU A 173 23.42 -9.29 15.68
CA GLU A 173 23.94 -7.94 15.81
C GLU A 173 24.16 -7.28 14.43
N PRO A 174 23.52 -6.12 14.14
CA PRO A 174 23.55 -5.51 12.80
C PRO A 174 24.95 -5.31 12.23
N LYS A 175 25.90 -4.86 13.06
CA LYS A 175 27.29 -4.62 12.64
C LYS A 175 27.98 -5.90 12.14
N LYS A 176 27.85 -7.01 12.87
CA LYS A 176 28.45 -8.30 12.46
C LYS A 176 27.88 -8.78 11.13
N LEU A 177 26.59 -8.57 10.90
CA LEU A 177 25.96 -8.93 9.63
C LEU A 177 26.46 -8.05 8.48
N ILE A 178 26.55 -6.73 8.69
CA ILE A 178 27.08 -5.79 7.69
C ILE A 178 28.52 -6.17 7.31
N ASP A 179 29.40 -6.30 8.31
CA ASP A 179 30.82 -6.63 8.11
C ASP A 179 30.97 -7.99 7.38
N SER A 180 30.09 -8.95 7.65
CA SER A 180 30.11 -10.26 7.00
C SER A 180 29.66 -10.20 5.54
N LEU A 181 28.63 -9.40 5.24
CA LEU A 181 28.07 -9.36 3.89
C LEU A 181 28.84 -8.44 2.95
N GLU A 182 29.59 -7.47 3.47
CA GLU A 182 30.32 -6.47 2.68
C GLU A 182 31.29 -7.11 1.67
N TRP A 183 32.05 -8.13 2.08
CA TRP A 183 33.05 -8.79 1.23
C TRP A 183 32.50 -9.96 0.40
N MET A 184 31.33 -10.49 0.72
CA MET A 184 30.74 -11.65 0.03
C MET A 184 30.25 -11.29 -1.37
N GLU A 185 30.27 -12.22 -2.33
CA GLU A 185 29.62 -12.00 -3.63
C GLU A 185 28.09 -12.00 -3.53
N ASP A 186 27.41 -11.26 -4.41
CA ASP A 186 25.94 -11.17 -4.42
C ASP A 186 25.25 -12.52 -4.68
N SER A 187 25.90 -13.40 -5.44
CA SER A 187 25.47 -14.79 -5.67
C SER A 187 25.42 -15.57 -4.36
N ILE A 188 26.51 -15.54 -3.59
CA ILE A 188 26.64 -16.20 -2.29
C ILE A 188 25.60 -15.64 -1.32
N VAL A 189 25.47 -14.31 -1.24
CA VAL A 189 24.49 -13.67 -0.34
C VAL A 189 23.08 -14.12 -0.67
N ARG A 190 22.70 -14.16 -1.95
CA ARG A 190 21.36 -14.62 -2.37
C ARG A 190 21.11 -16.05 -1.92
N ASP A 191 22.10 -16.93 -2.05
CA ASP A 191 21.95 -18.35 -1.73
C ASP A 191 21.87 -18.60 -0.21
N ILE A 192 22.54 -17.79 0.62
CA ILE A 192 22.45 -17.88 2.10
C ILE A 192 21.31 -17.05 2.70
N THR A 193 20.74 -16.08 1.97
CA THR A 193 19.69 -15.16 2.44
C THR A 193 18.53 -15.87 3.16
N PRO A 194 17.96 -16.98 2.62
CA PRO A 194 16.87 -17.69 3.30
C PRO A 194 17.23 -18.17 4.70
N ARG A 195 18.49 -18.54 4.95
CA ARG A 195 18.98 -18.95 6.29
C ARG A 195 19.23 -17.73 7.19
N LEU A 196 19.68 -16.61 6.64
CA LEU A 196 19.97 -15.39 7.39
C LEU A 196 18.71 -14.70 7.92
N ILE A 197 17.66 -14.64 7.10
CA ILE A 197 16.41 -13.99 7.48
C ILE A 197 15.54 -14.87 8.40
N GLY A 198 15.82 -16.17 8.48
CA GLY A 198 15.12 -17.10 9.37
C GLY A 198 13.61 -17.11 9.14
N ASP A 199 12.85 -16.87 10.21
CA ASP A 199 11.38 -16.90 10.19
C ASP A 199 10.74 -15.65 9.57
N HIS A 200 11.53 -14.66 9.17
CA HIS A 200 10.99 -13.49 8.49
C HIS A 200 10.57 -13.84 7.06
N PRO A 201 9.37 -13.37 6.61
CA PRO A 201 8.84 -13.74 5.29
C PRO A 201 9.63 -13.14 4.12
N ASN A 202 10.41 -12.09 4.35
CA ASN A 202 11.18 -11.39 3.32
C ASN A 202 12.29 -10.51 3.92
N THR A 203 13.18 -10.03 3.06
CA THR A 203 14.29 -9.14 3.43
C THR A 203 13.81 -7.78 3.97
N TYR A 204 12.63 -7.30 3.56
CA TYR A 204 12.06 -6.04 4.03
C TYR A 204 11.76 -6.06 5.53
N THR A 205 10.97 -7.03 5.99
CA THR A 205 10.60 -7.17 7.41
C THR A 205 11.83 -7.38 8.29
N TYR A 206 12.74 -8.25 7.86
CA TYR A 206 14.01 -8.51 8.53
C TYR A 206 14.87 -7.23 8.69
N THR A 207 15.08 -6.49 7.61
CA THR A 207 15.92 -5.28 7.67
C THR A 207 15.27 -4.13 8.43
N LYS A 208 13.93 -4.05 8.47
CA LYS A 208 13.22 -3.11 9.34
C LYS A 208 13.40 -3.44 10.84
N ALA A 209 13.35 -4.72 11.23
CA ALA A 209 13.67 -5.13 12.59
C ALA A 209 15.11 -4.76 12.99
N LEU A 210 16.07 -4.99 12.09
CA LEU A 210 17.47 -4.61 12.32
C LEU A 210 17.65 -3.09 12.43
N ALA A 211 16.92 -2.30 11.63
CA ALA A 211 16.96 -0.85 11.67
C ALA A 211 16.49 -0.31 13.03
N GLU A 212 15.42 -0.85 13.60
CA GLU A 212 14.96 -0.47 14.95
C GLU A 212 16.02 -0.73 16.01
N CYS A 213 16.80 -1.81 15.86
CA CYS A 213 17.88 -2.13 16.78
C CYS A 213 19.04 -1.14 16.67
N VAL A 214 19.39 -0.71 15.46
CA VAL A 214 20.38 0.36 15.25
C VAL A 214 19.89 1.66 15.88
N VAL A 215 18.63 2.01 15.63
CA VAL A 215 17.99 3.18 16.23
C VAL A 215 18.11 3.15 17.75
N GLN A 216 17.77 2.04 18.41
CA GLN A 216 17.85 1.91 19.86
C GLN A 216 19.29 1.94 20.41
N LYS A 217 20.25 1.31 19.72
CA LYS A 217 21.65 1.25 20.18
C LYS A 217 22.34 2.62 20.08
N GLU A 218 22.02 3.38 19.03
CA GLU A 218 22.70 4.63 18.71
C GLU A 218 21.91 5.88 19.17
N SER A 219 20.79 5.70 19.87
CA SER A 219 19.94 6.78 20.38
C SER A 219 20.37 7.39 21.71
N SER A 220 21.49 6.99 22.30
CA SER A 220 21.84 7.38 23.69
C SER A 220 21.88 8.90 23.94
N LYS A 221 22.07 9.71 22.89
CA LYS A 221 22.07 11.18 22.92
C LYS A 221 20.83 11.82 22.28
N LEU A 222 19.94 11.02 21.68
CA LEU A 222 18.86 11.49 20.85
C LEU A 222 17.49 11.18 21.46
N SER A 223 16.58 12.10 21.22
CA SER A 223 15.17 11.96 21.55
C SER A 223 14.44 11.25 20.41
N ILE A 224 14.25 9.94 20.52
CA ILE A 224 13.72 9.11 19.41
C ILE A 224 12.31 8.57 19.66
N ALA A 225 11.51 8.49 18.58
CA ALA A 225 10.33 7.62 18.49
C ALA A 225 10.32 6.82 17.18
N ILE A 226 9.64 5.67 17.21
CA ILE A 226 9.47 4.75 16.08
C ILE A 226 7.99 4.60 15.76
N ILE A 227 7.60 4.85 14.52
CA ILE A 227 6.24 4.62 14.04
C ILE A 227 6.23 3.35 13.21
N ARG A 228 5.36 2.41 13.56
CA ARG A 228 5.18 1.12 12.89
C ARG A 228 3.83 1.08 12.17
N PRO A 229 3.71 1.62 10.95
CA PRO A 229 2.49 1.47 10.17
C PRO A 229 2.31 0.03 9.67
N SER A 230 1.06 -0.42 9.65
CA SER A 230 0.62 -1.61 8.91
C SER A 230 0.53 -1.34 7.39
N ILE A 231 -0.37 -2.00 6.66
CA ILE A 231 -0.50 -1.82 5.20
C ILE A 231 -1.03 -0.41 4.94
N VAL A 232 -0.18 0.50 4.46
CA VAL A 232 -0.62 1.88 4.21
C VAL A 232 -1.44 1.96 2.92
N GLY A 233 -2.68 2.43 3.04
CA GLY A 233 -3.63 2.63 1.94
C GLY A 233 -3.80 4.10 1.54
N ALA A 234 -4.88 4.38 0.81
CA ALA A 234 -5.27 5.75 0.45
C ALA A 234 -5.57 6.62 1.68
N SER A 235 -5.65 7.93 1.48
CA SER A 235 -6.11 8.83 2.56
C SER A 235 -7.57 8.54 2.94
N TRP A 236 -7.88 8.66 4.22
CA TRP A 236 -9.24 8.57 4.71
C TRP A 236 -9.94 9.92 4.62
N GLN A 237 -9.34 10.97 5.17
CA GLN A 237 -9.91 12.32 5.23
C GLN A 237 -9.06 13.33 4.47
N GLU A 238 -7.74 13.30 4.65
CA GLU A 238 -6.88 14.42 4.24
C GLU A 238 -5.77 14.06 3.24
N PRO A 239 -5.40 14.98 2.32
CA PRO A 239 -6.03 16.29 2.08
C PRO A 239 -7.43 16.19 1.46
N PHE A 240 -7.78 15.03 0.91
CA PHE A 240 -9.14 14.67 0.53
C PHE A 240 -9.27 13.14 0.52
N PRO A 241 -10.47 12.57 0.70
CA PRO A 241 -10.68 11.13 0.75
C PRO A 241 -10.23 10.38 -0.51
N GLY A 242 -9.59 9.22 -0.32
CA GLY A 242 -9.21 8.32 -1.39
C GLY A 242 -7.95 8.74 -2.17
N TRP A 243 -7.19 9.74 -1.74
CA TRP A 243 -5.96 10.11 -2.43
C TRP A 243 -4.91 8.99 -2.34
N ILE A 244 -4.36 8.63 -3.50
CA ILE A 244 -3.32 7.60 -3.67
C ILE A 244 -2.63 7.82 -5.01
N ASP A 245 -1.30 7.65 -5.08
CA ASP A 245 -0.52 7.99 -6.28
C ASP A 245 0.35 6.83 -6.81
N ASN A 246 0.12 5.61 -6.32
CA ASN A 246 0.96 4.46 -6.64
C ASN A 246 0.16 3.15 -6.73
N PHE A 247 0.78 2.16 -7.38
CA PHE A 247 0.24 0.81 -7.57
C PHE A 247 0.67 -0.18 -6.48
N ASN A 248 1.35 0.28 -5.42
CA ASN A 248 1.96 -0.62 -4.45
C ASN A 248 0.88 -1.27 -3.56
N GLY A 249 1.15 -2.52 -3.15
CA GLY A 249 0.30 -3.28 -2.22
C GLY A 249 -1.18 -3.34 -2.65
N PRO A 250 -2.13 -2.89 -1.81
CA PRO A 250 -3.57 -3.04 -2.07
C PRO A 250 -4.04 -2.30 -3.33
N SER A 251 -3.47 -1.15 -3.68
CA SER A 251 -3.87 -0.37 -4.86
C SER A 251 -3.77 -1.19 -6.15
N GLY A 252 -2.66 -1.90 -6.34
CA GLY A 252 -2.43 -2.75 -7.52
C GLY A 252 -3.38 -3.94 -7.56
N VAL A 253 -3.65 -4.56 -6.40
CA VAL A 253 -4.59 -5.68 -6.27
C VAL A 253 -6.01 -5.24 -6.61
N PHE A 254 -6.46 -4.10 -6.06
CA PHE A 254 -7.79 -3.54 -6.31
C PHE A 254 -7.98 -3.19 -7.78
N ILE A 255 -7.01 -2.51 -8.41
CA ILE A 255 -7.06 -2.19 -9.84
C ILE A 255 -7.10 -3.47 -10.69
N ALA A 256 -6.27 -4.47 -10.39
CA ALA A 256 -6.25 -5.73 -11.13
C ALA A 256 -7.59 -6.47 -11.02
N ALA A 257 -8.21 -6.46 -9.84
CA ALA A 257 -9.53 -7.04 -9.60
C ALA A 257 -10.64 -6.24 -10.31
N GLY A 258 -10.59 -4.91 -10.24
CA GLY A 258 -11.51 -3.98 -10.89
C GLY A 258 -11.50 -4.07 -12.41
N LYS A 259 -10.31 -4.20 -13.04
CA LYS A 259 -10.20 -4.45 -14.50
C LYS A 259 -10.52 -5.90 -14.87
N GLY A 260 -10.86 -6.77 -13.90
CA GLY A 260 -11.16 -8.19 -14.13
C GLY A 260 -9.97 -9.01 -14.63
N ILE A 261 -8.75 -8.51 -14.42
CA ILE A 261 -7.51 -9.24 -14.69
C ILE A 261 -7.37 -10.30 -13.61
N LEU A 262 -7.38 -9.90 -12.34
CA LEU A 262 -7.37 -10.79 -11.19
C LEU A 262 -8.75 -11.44 -11.00
N ARG A 263 -8.77 -12.77 -10.83
CA ARG A 263 -9.97 -13.60 -10.63
C ARG A 263 -9.93 -14.42 -9.36
N THR A 264 -8.74 -14.78 -8.90
CA THR A 264 -8.53 -15.54 -7.67
C THR A 264 -7.26 -15.08 -6.98
N MET A 265 -7.30 -15.00 -5.66
CA MET A 265 -6.16 -14.73 -4.79
C MET A 265 -6.22 -15.67 -3.60
N ARG A 266 -5.06 -16.18 -3.17
CA ARG A 266 -4.97 -16.95 -1.93
C ARG A 266 -4.83 -16.00 -0.74
N ALA A 267 -5.75 -16.09 0.19
CA ALA A 267 -5.74 -15.40 1.47
C ALA A 267 -6.76 -16.05 2.40
N ASN A 268 -6.65 -15.79 3.70
CA ASN A 268 -7.64 -16.25 4.66
C ASN A 268 -8.76 -15.21 4.75
N ASN A 269 -10.00 -15.60 4.46
CA ASN A 269 -11.14 -14.69 4.46
C ASN A 269 -11.47 -14.15 5.86
N ASP A 270 -11.16 -14.95 6.88
CA ASP A 270 -11.36 -14.63 8.29
C ASP A 270 -10.14 -13.95 8.91
N ALA A 271 -9.06 -13.76 8.13
CA ALA A 271 -7.92 -12.98 8.58
C ALA A 271 -8.21 -11.49 8.49
N VAL A 272 -7.74 -10.76 9.49
CA VAL A 272 -7.72 -9.31 9.58
C VAL A 272 -6.80 -8.74 8.51
N ALA A 273 -7.37 -7.88 7.69
CA ALA A 273 -6.66 -7.07 6.74
C ALA A 273 -6.27 -5.74 7.39
N ASP A 274 -5.11 -5.72 8.05
CA ASP A 274 -4.54 -4.54 8.71
C ASP A 274 -4.16 -3.42 7.72
N LEU A 275 -5.17 -2.71 7.24
CA LEU A 275 -5.07 -1.55 6.36
C LEU A 275 -5.11 -0.27 7.22
N ILE A 276 -4.17 0.64 7.02
CA ILE A 276 -4.11 1.93 7.72
C ILE A 276 -4.10 3.09 6.70
N PRO A 277 -4.97 4.10 6.84
CA PRO A 277 -4.93 5.27 5.94
C PRO A 277 -3.64 6.07 6.09
N VAL A 278 -3.11 6.60 4.98
CA VAL A 278 -1.83 7.33 5.00
C VAL A 278 -1.87 8.58 5.88
N ASP A 279 -2.97 9.31 5.88
CA ASP A 279 -3.18 10.52 6.68
C ASP A 279 -3.22 10.22 8.18
N VAL A 280 -3.79 9.10 8.60
CA VAL A 280 -3.73 8.61 9.99
C VAL A 280 -2.27 8.41 10.43
N VAL A 281 -1.46 7.74 9.61
CA VAL A 281 -0.05 7.51 9.91
C VAL A 281 0.73 8.83 10.01
N ILE A 282 0.46 9.78 9.12
CA ILE A 282 1.12 11.09 9.12
C ILE A 282 0.70 11.93 10.33
N ASN A 283 -0.58 11.93 10.68
CA ASN A 283 -1.08 12.62 11.87
C ASN A 283 -0.44 12.08 13.15
N LEU A 284 -0.36 10.76 13.28
CA LEU A 284 0.38 10.11 14.36
C LEU A 284 1.86 10.51 14.36
N THR A 285 2.50 10.51 13.18
CA THR A 285 3.93 10.84 13.04
C THR A 285 4.24 12.26 13.53
N LEU A 286 3.38 13.23 13.21
CA LEU A 286 3.53 14.62 13.67
C LEU A 286 3.26 14.76 15.17
N ALA A 287 2.20 14.13 15.68
CA ALA A 287 1.91 14.12 17.10
C ALA A 287 3.03 13.46 17.92
N ALA A 288 3.59 12.35 17.43
CA ALA A 288 4.72 11.69 18.05
C ALA A 288 5.98 12.55 18.01
N GLY A 289 6.23 13.29 16.93
CA GLY A 289 7.33 14.25 16.82
C GLY A 289 7.25 15.37 17.86
N TRP A 290 6.06 15.97 18.00
CA TRP A 290 5.76 16.95 19.05
C TRP A 290 5.97 16.36 20.45
N TYR A 291 5.34 15.23 20.74
CA TYR A 291 5.38 14.62 22.08
C TYR A 291 6.80 14.24 22.49
N THR A 292 7.55 13.64 21.57
CA THR A 292 8.96 13.26 21.73
C THR A 292 9.81 14.45 22.12
N ALA A 293 9.63 15.60 21.46
CA ALA A 293 10.41 16.80 21.71
C ALA A 293 10.02 17.50 23.01
N VAL A 294 8.72 17.66 23.28
CA VAL A 294 8.22 18.37 24.47
C VAL A 294 8.54 17.62 25.75
N HIS A 295 8.49 16.28 25.73
CA HIS A 295 8.70 15.44 26.91
C HIS A 295 10.13 14.87 27.00
N ARG A 296 11.09 15.41 26.25
CA ARG A 296 12.47 14.88 26.18
C ARG A 296 13.18 14.76 27.54
N SER A 297 12.83 15.59 28.52
CA SER A 297 13.44 15.59 29.86
C SER A 297 12.77 14.62 30.83
N THR A 298 11.51 14.24 30.59
CA THR A 298 10.70 13.41 31.50
C THR A 298 10.48 11.99 30.99
N ARG A 299 10.73 11.74 29.70
CA ARG A 299 10.55 10.41 29.07
C ARG A 299 11.73 9.47 29.37
N PRO A 300 11.48 8.14 29.37
CA PRO A 300 12.55 7.14 29.34
C PRO A 300 13.57 7.41 28.22
N LYS A 301 14.85 7.13 28.45
CA LYS A 301 15.87 7.25 27.39
C LYS A 301 15.66 6.30 26.21
N ALA A 302 14.85 5.25 26.40
CA ALA A 302 14.48 4.33 25.32
C ALA A 302 13.52 4.99 24.31
N ALA A 303 13.58 4.55 23.06
CA ALA A 303 12.67 5.06 22.04
C ALA A 303 11.23 4.57 22.30
N LEU A 304 10.26 5.48 22.15
CA LEU A 304 8.84 5.12 22.19
C LEU A 304 8.43 4.52 20.84
N VAL A 305 7.77 3.36 20.88
CA VAL A 305 7.27 2.68 19.69
C VAL A 305 5.76 2.85 19.60
N TYR A 306 5.25 3.14 18.42
CA TYR A 306 3.82 3.27 18.16
C TYR A 306 3.41 2.31 17.04
N ASN A 307 2.71 1.22 17.39
CA ASN A 307 2.09 0.32 16.41
C ASN A 307 0.86 0.97 15.77
N CYS A 308 1.02 1.58 14.59
CA CYS A 308 -0.04 2.26 13.84
C CYS A 308 -0.83 1.26 12.99
N THR A 309 -1.80 0.61 13.64
CA THR A 309 -2.57 -0.52 13.10
C THR A 309 -4.06 -0.33 13.37
N THR A 310 -4.88 -1.06 12.62
CA THR A 310 -6.35 -1.05 12.78
C THR A 310 -6.87 -2.33 13.41
N GLY A 311 -6.19 -3.47 13.24
CA GLY A 311 -6.70 -4.79 13.58
C GLY A 311 -7.09 -4.99 15.04
N GLY A 312 -6.32 -4.42 15.98
CA GLY A 312 -6.64 -4.50 17.41
C GLY A 312 -7.73 -3.55 17.89
N ILE A 313 -8.15 -2.58 17.06
CA ILE A 313 -9.00 -1.44 17.47
C ILE A 313 -10.31 -1.40 16.68
N ASN A 314 -10.25 -1.58 15.37
CA ASN A 314 -11.36 -1.53 14.43
C ASN A 314 -11.10 -2.56 13.30
N PRO A 315 -11.21 -3.87 13.60
CA PRO A 315 -10.83 -4.95 12.68
C PRO A 315 -11.67 -4.95 11.41
N PHE A 316 -11.05 -5.39 10.31
CA PHE A 316 -11.67 -5.55 9.00
C PHE A 316 -11.06 -6.74 8.29
N HIS A 317 -11.87 -7.62 7.71
CA HIS A 317 -11.38 -8.91 7.23
C HIS A 317 -11.22 -8.95 5.70
N TRP A 318 -10.35 -9.83 5.20
CA TRP A 318 -10.13 -9.98 3.75
C TRP A 318 -11.40 -10.36 2.98
N GLY A 319 -12.30 -11.15 3.58
CA GLY A 319 -13.60 -11.46 2.98
C GLY A 319 -14.48 -10.22 2.79
N GLU A 320 -14.42 -9.27 3.72
CA GLU A 320 -15.15 -8.00 3.63
C GLU A 320 -14.52 -7.07 2.59
N ILE A 321 -13.17 -7.03 2.49
CA ILE A 321 -12.46 -6.33 1.42
C ILE A 321 -12.92 -6.84 0.05
N GLU A 322 -12.96 -8.15 -0.17
CA GLU A 322 -13.45 -8.73 -1.44
C GLU A 322 -14.83 -8.17 -1.78
N HIS A 323 -15.76 -8.23 -0.83
CA HIS A 323 -17.12 -7.76 -1.02
C HIS A 323 -17.18 -6.27 -1.40
N HIS A 324 -16.55 -5.40 -0.60
CA HIS A 324 -16.61 -3.95 -0.79
C HIS A 324 -15.89 -3.48 -2.04
N VAL A 325 -14.72 -4.03 -2.36
CA VAL A 325 -13.97 -3.70 -3.59
C VAL A 325 -14.75 -4.14 -4.83
N MET A 326 -15.30 -5.36 -4.84
CA MET A 326 -16.10 -5.85 -5.96
C MET A 326 -17.41 -5.07 -6.13
N SER A 327 -18.05 -4.68 -5.02
CA SER A 327 -19.25 -3.85 -5.04
C SER A 327 -18.96 -2.46 -5.60
N SER A 328 -17.88 -1.82 -5.14
CA SER A 328 -17.46 -0.50 -5.61
C SER A 328 -17.17 -0.50 -7.11
N PHE A 329 -16.37 -1.42 -7.65
CA PHE A 329 -16.09 -1.46 -9.09
C PHE A 329 -17.27 -1.94 -9.96
N LYS A 330 -18.32 -2.53 -9.38
CA LYS A 330 -19.59 -2.75 -10.10
C LYS A 330 -20.39 -1.46 -10.22
N ARG A 331 -20.38 -0.60 -9.19
CA ARG A 331 -21.04 0.72 -9.21
C ARG A 331 -20.25 1.74 -10.04
N ASN A 332 -18.95 1.82 -9.80
CA ASN A 332 -18.00 2.79 -10.36
C ASN A 332 -16.91 2.04 -11.13
N PRO A 333 -17.24 1.47 -12.31
CA PRO A 333 -16.31 0.63 -13.05
C PRO A 333 -15.12 1.40 -13.61
N LEU A 334 -13.97 0.72 -13.62
CA LEU A 334 -12.78 1.17 -14.32
C LEU A 334 -12.99 1.08 -15.83
N GLU A 335 -12.39 2.02 -16.56
CA GLU A 335 -12.39 2.04 -18.01
C GLU A 335 -11.60 0.86 -18.57
N GLN A 336 -11.98 0.46 -19.79
CA GLN A 336 -11.30 -0.60 -20.54
C GLN A 336 -11.08 -1.89 -19.73
N ALA A 337 -12.00 -2.22 -18.83
CA ALA A 337 -11.92 -3.46 -18.06
C ALA A 337 -11.80 -4.66 -19.02
N PHE A 338 -10.81 -5.52 -18.77
CA PHE A 338 -10.58 -6.73 -19.58
C PHE A 338 -11.74 -7.71 -19.42
N ARG A 339 -12.24 -7.86 -18.18
CA ARG A 339 -13.42 -8.64 -17.83
C ARG A 339 -14.22 -7.90 -16.76
N ARG A 340 -15.47 -8.34 -16.54
CA ARG A 340 -16.25 -7.82 -15.41
C ARG A 340 -15.54 -8.10 -14.08
N PRO A 341 -15.50 -7.14 -13.13
CA PRO A 341 -14.93 -7.36 -11.80
C PRO A 341 -15.60 -8.56 -11.13
N ASN A 342 -14.80 -9.57 -10.80
CA ASN A 342 -15.21 -10.79 -10.11
C ASN A 342 -13.95 -11.55 -9.67
N ALA A 343 -13.23 -10.96 -8.72
CA ALA A 343 -12.14 -11.62 -8.02
C ALA A 343 -12.69 -12.28 -6.76
N ASN A 344 -12.18 -13.45 -6.45
CA ASN A 344 -12.54 -14.22 -5.28
C ASN A 344 -11.28 -14.49 -4.44
N ILE A 345 -11.42 -14.42 -3.13
CA ILE A 345 -10.40 -14.76 -2.16
C ILE A 345 -10.72 -16.16 -1.60
N THR A 346 -9.71 -17.00 -1.52
CA THR A 346 -9.87 -18.36 -0.99
C THR A 346 -8.65 -18.80 -0.20
N SER A 347 -8.88 -19.44 0.94
CA SER A 347 -7.84 -20.08 1.75
C SER A 347 -7.38 -21.42 1.16
N ASN A 348 -8.21 -22.06 0.32
CA ASN A 348 -7.93 -23.38 -0.24
C ASN A 348 -6.93 -23.30 -1.40
N TYR A 349 -5.75 -23.87 -1.19
CA TYR A 349 -4.67 -23.90 -2.18
C TYR A 349 -5.08 -24.56 -3.50
N LEU A 350 -5.72 -25.74 -3.44
CA LEU A 350 -6.12 -26.49 -4.64
C LEU A 350 -7.16 -25.73 -5.46
N MET A 351 -8.14 -25.13 -4.77
CA MET A 351 -9.15 -24.28 -5.40
C MET A 351 -8.51 -23.07 -6.08
N ASN A 352 -7.57 -22.40 -5.41
CA ASN A 352 -6.84 -21.28 -5.98
C ASN A 352 -6.03 -21.71 -7.23
N GLN A 353 -5.29 -22.83 -7.17
CA GLN A 353 -4.52 -23.33 -8.33
C GLN A 353 -5.42 -23.68 -9.51
N TYR A 354 -6.58 -24.30 -9.26
CA TYR A 354 -7.59 -24.57 -10.28
C TYR A 354 -8.04 -23.28 -10.97
N TRP A 355 -8.42 -22.26 -10.20
CA TRP A 355 -8.87 -20.98 -10.77
C TRP A 355 -7.74 -20.19 -11.44
N ILE A 356 -6.49 -20.29 -10.98
CA ILE A 356 -5.34 -19.73 -11.68
C ILE A 356 -5.19 -20.37 -13.06
N LEU A 357 -5.28 -21.70 -13.14
CA LEU A 357 -5.18 -22.41 -14.40
C LEU A 357 -6.31 -22.03 -15.36
N VAL A 358 -7.55 -22.10 -14.90
CA VAL A 358 -8.76 -21.92 -15.72
C VAL A 358 -9.03 -20.45 -16.05
N SER A 359 -8.84 -19.54 -15.10
CA SER A 359 -9.24 -18.13 -15.24
C SER A 359 -8.10 -17.18 -15.56
N HIS A 360 -6.84 -17.58 -15.39
CA HIS A 360 -5.67 -16.75 -15.76
C HIS A 360 -4.85 -17.39 -16.88
N ARG A 361 -4.24 -18.55 -16.65
CA ARG A 361 -3.25 -19.15 -17.57
C ARG A 361 -3.87 -19.60 -18.89
N PHE A 362 -4.98 -20.34 -18.86
CA PHE A 362 -5.61 -20.86 -20.06
C PHE A 362 -6.11 -19.73 -21.00
N PRO A 363 -6.87 -18.72 -20.53
CA PRO A 363 -7.26 -17.59 -21.36
C PRO A 363 -6.07 -16.77 -21.89
N ALA A 364 -5.01 -16.61 -21.07
CA ALA A 364 -3.80 -15.92 -21.49
C ALA A 364 -3.08 -16.65 -22.63
N LEU A 365 -3.00 -17.98 -22.56
CA LEU A 365 -2.41 -18.80 -23.61
C LEU A 365 -3.20 -18.70 -24.92
N LEU A 366 -4.52 -18.77 -24.86
CA LEU A 366 -5.37 -18.60 -26.04
C LEU A 366 -5.22 -17.21 -26.67
N TYR A 367 -5.19 -16.16 -25.84
CA TYR A 367 -5.02 -14.80 -26.32
C TYR A 367 -3.63 -14.57 -26.92
N ASP A 368 -2.56 -15.06 -26.28
CA ASP A 368 -1.20 -14.96 -26.81
C ASP A 368 -1.02 -15.77 -28.09
N LEU A 369 -1.71 -16.91 -28.24
CA LEU A 369 -1.75 -17.65 -29.50
C LEU A 369 -2.44 -16.82 -30.60
N TYR A 370 -3.59 -16.22 -30.31
CA TYR A 370 -4.28 -15.32 -31.23
C TYR A 370 -3.39 -14.14 -31.67
N LEU A 371 -2.69 -13.51 -30.73
CA LEU A 371 -1.75 -12.43 -31.04
C LEU A 371 -0.64 -12.90 -31.97
N ARG A 372 -0.02 -14.06 -31.69
CA ARG A 372 1.01 -14.65 -32.55
C ARG A 372 0.50 -14.92 -33.96
N LEU A 373 -0.69 -15.51 -34.08
CA LEU A 373 -1.33 -15.78 -35.37
C LEU A 373 -1.68 -14.48 -36.13
N SER A 374 -1.90 -13.39 -35.39
CA SER A 374 -2.16 -12.05 -35.95
C SER A 374 -0.87 -11.23 -36.20
N GLY A 375 0.32 -11.84 -36.09
CA GLY A 375 1.61 -11.17 -36.26
C GLY A 375 2.02 -10.25 -35.10
N GLN A 376 1.30 -10.27 -33.99
CA GLN A 376 1.57 -9.45 -32.80
C GLN A 376 2.38 -10.21 -31.74
N LYS A 377 3.10 -9.48 -30.90
CA LYS A 377 3.90 -10.08 -29.81
C LYS A 377 3.00 -10.55 -28.66
N PRO A 378 3.19 -11.78 -28.14
CA PRO A 378 2.44 -12.28 -26.99
C PRO A 378 2.77 -11.45 -25.73
N GLN A 379 1.76 -11.17 -24.92
CA GLN A 379 1.86 -10.29 -23.76
C GLN A 379 1.08 -10.75 -22.52
N MET A 380 -0.03 -11.46 -22.66
CA MET A 380 -0.93 -11.76 -21.53
C MET A 380 -0.30 -12.70 -20.51
N MET A 381 0.46 -13.71 -20.96
CA MET A 381 1.14 -14.60 -20.03
C MET A 381 2.16 -13.85 -19.15
N ARG A 382 2.84 -12.84 -19.72
CA ARG A 382 3.78 -12.00 -18.97
C ARG A 382 3.07 -11.17 -17.91
N ILE A 383 1.90 -10.61 -18.25
CA ILE A 383 1.06 -9.84 -17.32
C ILE A 383 0.64 -10.72 -16.14
N PHE A 384 0.11 -11.92 -16.40
CA PHE A 384 -0.32 -12.83 -15.33
C PHE A 384 0.85 -13.36 -14.49
N ASN A 385 2.00 -13.65 -15.09
CA ASN A 385 3.19 -14.07 -14.33
C ASN A 385 3.66 -12.96 -13.38
N ARG A 386 3.67 -11.70 -13.82
CA ARG A 386 3.98 -10.55 -12.95
C ARG A 386 2.95 -10.38 -11.84
N LEU A 387 1.66 -10.49 -12.17
CA LEU A 387 0.57 -10.43 -11.19
C LEU A 387 0.70 -11.51 -10.11
N HIS A 388 0.94 -12.76 -10.51
CA HIS A 388 1.10 -13.87 -9.57
C HIS A 388 2.37 -13.76 -8.72
N LYS A 389 3.48 -13.28 -9.29
CA LYS A 389 4.68 -12.97 -8.51
C LYS A 389 4.36 -11.93 -7.43
N ALA A 390 3.68 -10.84 -7.80
CA ALA A 390 3.32 -9.78 -6.86
C ALA A 390 2.38 -10.27 -5.76
N ILE A 391 1.34 -11.04 -6.10
CA ILE A 391 0.39 -11.61 -5.13
C ILE A 391 1.07 -12.63 -4.20
N GLY A 392 1.96 -13.48 -4.73
CA GLY A 392 2.68 -14.46 -3.91
C GLY A 392 3.53 -13.80 -2.81
N LEU A 393 4.07 -12.60 -3.06
CA LEU A 393 4.80 -11.83 -2.05
C LEU A 393 3.89 -11.30 -0.92
N LEU A 394 2.58 -11.23 -1.15
CA LEU A 394 1.59 -10.74 -0.18
C LEU A 394 0.94 -11.89 0.61
N GLU A 395 1.05 -13.13 0.14
CA GLU A 395 0.32 -14.29 0.68
C GLU A 395 0.56 -14.51 2.18
N TYR A 396 1.79 -14.29 2.65
CA TYR A 396 2.13 -14.36 4.07
C TYR A 396 1.30 -13.39 4.92
N PHE A 397 1.14 -12.14 4.44
CA PHE A 397 0.41 -11.08 5.13
C PHE A 397 -1.10 -11.20 4.99
N SER A 398 -1.58 -11.79 3.90
CA SER A 398 -3.01 -11.94 3.65
C SER A 398 -3.59 -13.25 4.20
N SER A 399 -2.78 -14.10 4.82
CA SER A 399 -3.21 -15.42 5.33
C SER A 399 -3.02 -15.59 6.84
N GLN A 400 -2.58 -14.54 7.52
CA GLN A 400 -2.23 -14.55 8.95
C GLN A 400 -2.77 -13.30 9.63
N ASP A 401 -2.88 -13.39 10.95
CA ASP A 401 -3.35 -12.33 11.83
C ASP A 401 -2.32 -12.04 12.91
N TRP A 402 -2.34 -10.80 13.37
CA TRP A 402 -1.46 -10.30 14.41
C TRP A 402 -2.25 -9.55 15.47
N GLU A 403 -1.75 -9.63 16.69
CA GLU A 403 -2.30 -8.91 17.83
C GLU A 403 -1.33 -7.78 18.18
N TRP A 404 -1.75 -6.55 17.91
CA TRP A 404 -0.95 -5.35 18.09
C TRP A 404 -1.29 -4.67 19.41
N ASN A 405 -0.30 -4.43 20.26
CA ASN A 405 -0.46 -3.51 21.37
C ASN A 405 -0.60 -2.08 20.83
N SER A 406 -1.51 -1.28 21.38
CA SER A 406 -1.79 0.11 20.99
C SER A 406 -1.77 1.09 22.17
N GLU A 407 -1.21 0.69 23.31
CA GLU A 407 -1.13 1.49 24.54
C GLU A 407 -0.43 2.83 24.30
N ASN A 408 0.68 2.86 23.57
CA ASN A 408 1.40 4.11 23.33
C ASN A 408 0.60 5.08 22.43
N MET A 409 -0.17 4.56 21.46
CA MET A 409 -1.08 5.40 20.66
C MET A 409 -2.21 5.99 21.50
N ASN A 410 -2.82 5.18 22.37
CA ASN A 410 -3.87 5.63 23.27
C ASN A 410 -3.35 6.69 24.27
N MET A 411 -2.16 6.46 24.82
CA MET A 411 -1.46 7.41 25.68
C MET A 411 -1.23 8.74 24.95
N LEU A 412 -0.64 8.73 23.76
CA LEU A 412 -0.39 9.94 22.98
C LEU A 412 -1.68 10.73 22.67
N MET A 413 -2.74 10.03 22.28
CA MET A 413 -4.06 10.65 22.01
C MET A 413 -4.64 11.33 23.26
N SER A 414 -4.39 10.78 24.46
CA SER A 414 -4.85 11.38 25.72
C SER A 414 -4.19 12.74 26.00
N HIS A 415 -2.97 12.97 25.50
CA HIS A 415 -2.23 14.22 25.66
C HIS A 415 -2.61 15.33 24.67
N LEU A 416 -3.39 15.01 23.63
CA LEU A 416 -3.80 16.00 22.63
C LEU A 416 -4.91 16.90 23.15
N SER A 417 -4.82 18.20 22.82
CA SER A 417 -5.91 19.16 22.97
C SER A 417 -7.10 18.77 22.08
N PRO A 418 -8.34 19.22 22.37
CA PRO A 418 -9.48 18.98 21.50
C PRO A 418 -9.25 19.44 20.04
N GLU A 419 -8.57 20.58 19.86
CA GLU A 419 -8.22 21.15 18.56
C GLU A 419 -7.17 20.29 17.83
N ASP A 420 -6.14 19.82 18.55
CA ASP A 420 -5.13 18.93 17.98
C ASP A 420 -5.73 17.55 17.64
N ARG A 421 -6.68 17.03 18.43
CA ARG A 421 -7.38 15.77 18.11
C ARG A 421 -8.16 15.88 16.81
N LYS A 422 -8.74 17.04 16.53
CA LYS A 422 -9.45 17.30 15.27
C LYS A 422 -8.47 17.46 14.10
N THR A 423 -7.39 18.20 14.30
CA THR A 423 -6.45 18.56 13.23
C THR A 423 -5.50 17.42 12.89
N PHE A 424 -4.98 16.72 13.89
CA PHE A 424 -4.04 15.60 13.76
C PHE A 424 -4.73 14.31 14.21
N ASN A 425 -5.91 14.03 13.68
CA ASN A 425 -6.70 12.86 14.04
C ASN A 425 -6.02 11.56 13.58
N PHE A 426 -5.78 10.64 14.50
CA PHE A 426 -5.32 9.29 14.21
C PHE A 426 -6.15 8.22 14.96
N ASP A 427 -7.39 8.57 15.35
CA ASP A 427 -8.33 7.66 15.98
C ASP A 427 -9.08 6.81 14.95
N VAL A 428 -8.59 5.59 14.73
CA VAL A 428 -9.16 4.65 13.74
C VAL A 428 -10.51 4.05 14.14
N ARG A 429 -10.99 4.25 15.39
CA ARG A 429 -12.33 3.77 15.81
C ARG A 429 -13.46 4.49 15.06
N GLN A 430 -13.16 5.67 14.53
CA GLN A 430 -14.09 6.51 13.79
C GLN A 430 -14.16 6.13 12.30
N LEU A 431 -13.28 5.25 11.82
CA LEU A 431 -13.19 4.84 10.42
C LEU A 431 -14.36 3.94 10.02
N ASN A 432 -15.14 4.35 9.02
CA ASN A 432 -16.15 3.51 8.38
C ASN A 432 -15.55 2.74 7.19
N TRP A 433 -15.41 1.43 7.34
CA TRP A 433 -14.77 0.58 6.33
C TRP A 433 -15.46 0.58 4.95
N PRO A 434 -16.79 0.41 4.84
CA PRO A 434 -17.47 0.47 3.54
C PRO A 434 -17.21 1.78 2.78
N GLU A 435 -17.32 2.91 3.46
CA GLU A 435 -17.08 4.24 2.87
C GLU A 435 -15.61 4.42 2.48
N TYR A 436 -14.69 4.03 3.36
CA TYR A 436 -13.26 4.13 3.11
C TYR A 436 -12.84 3.30 1.89
N ILE A 437 -13.31 2.05 1.76
CA ILE A 437 -13.00 1.21 0.60
C ILE A 437 -13.63 1.74 -0.69
N GLU A 438 -14.84 2.31 -0.62
CA GLU A 438 -15.44 2.96 -1.79
C GLU A 438 -14.62 4.16 -2.26
N ASN A 439 -14.25 5.05 -1.35
CA ASN A 439 -13.41 6.22 -1.64
C ASN A 439 -12.03 5.79 -2.14
N TYR A 440 -11.43 4.75 -1.58
CA TYR A 440 -10.17 4.19 -2.06
C TYR A 440 -10.30 3.68 -3.51
N CYS A 441 -11.32 2.87 -3.81
CA CYS A 441 -11.53 2.39 -5.19
C CYS A 441 -11.71 3.54 -6.19
N ILE A 442 -12.52 4.55 -5.85
CA ILE A 442 -12.69 5.76 -6.66
C ILE A 442 -11.36 6.51 -6.81
N GLY A 443 -10.59 6.59 -5.72
CA GLY A 443 -9.25 7.14 -5.68
C GLY A 443 -8.30 6.49 -6.68
N THR A 444 -8.28 5.16 -6.75
CA THR A 444 -7.46 4.44 -7.73
C THR A 444 -7.85 4.76 -9.17
N LYS A 445 -9.15 4.95 -9.45
CA LYS A 445 -9.64 5.41 -10.76
C LYS A 445 -9.09 6.80 -11.08
N LYS A 446 -9.31 7.76 -10.17
CA LYS A 446 -9.04 9.18 -10.42
C LYS A 446 -7.56 9.54 -10.42
N TYR A 447 -6.77 8.99 -9.48
CA TYR A 447 -5.42 9.49 -9.20
C TYR A 447 -4.31 8.54 -9.67
N VAL A 448 -4.59 7.24 -9.79
CA VAL A 448 -3.60 6.25 -10.23
C VAL A 448 -3.77 5.93 -11.72
N LEU A 449 -5.02 5.74 -12.16
CA LEU A 449 -5.34 5.47 -13.55
C LEU A 449 -5.60 6.74 -14.37
N ASN A 450 -5.74 7.90 -13.71
CA ASN A 450 -6.07 9.19 -14.34
C ASN A 450 -7.33 9.13 -15.23
N GLU A 451 -8.31 8.32 -14.82
CA GLU A 451 -9.57 8.12 -15.52
C GLU A 451 -10.59 9.20 -15.10
N ASP A 452 -11.42 9.69 -16.03
CA ASP A 452 -12.44 10.69 -15.73
C ASP A 452 -13.68 10.05 -15.06
N MET A 453 -14.25 10.75 -14.09
CA MET A 453 -15.49 10.34 -13.46
C MET A 453 -16.70 10.52 -14.38
N SER A 454 -16.63 11.42 -15.37
CA SER A 454 -17.68 11.59 -16.39
C SER A 454 -17.87 10.34 -17.26
N ASP A 455 -16.85 9.49 -17.40
CA ASP A 455 -16.86 8.32 -18.28
C ASP A 455 -17.44 7.05 -17.64
N ILE A 456 -17.92 7.14 -16.39
CA ILE A 456 -18.60 6.04 -15.70
C ILE A 456 -19.76 5.44 -16.52
N PRO A 457 -20.65 6.21 -17.18
CA PRO A 457 -21.73 5.65 -18.00
C PRO A 457 -21.19 4.79 -19.16
N ALA A 458 -20.11 5.24 -19.82
CA ALA A 458 -19.45 4.50 -20.90
C ALA A 458 -18.80 3.22 -20.37
N ALA A 459 -18.09 3.29 -19.25
CA ALA A 459 -17.51 2.13 -18.59
C ALA A 459 -18.59 1.10 -18.16
N ARG A 460 -19.74 1.57 -17.66
CA ARG A 460 -20.91 0.70 -17.35
C ARG A 460 -21.47 0.04 -18.62
N GLN A 461 -21.52 0.74 -19.76
CA GLN A 461 -21.93 0.17 -21.04
C GLN A 461 -20.95 -0.91 -21.50
N HIS A 462 -19.65 -0.67 -21.38
CA HIS A 462 -18.61 -1.66 -21.67
C HIS A 462 -18.78 -2.93 -20.80
N LEU A 463 -19.03 -2.78 -19.50
CA LEU A 463 -19.31 -3.94 -18.63
C LEU A 463 -20.59 -4.69 -19.01
N ARG A 464 -21.62 -4.00 -19.50
CA ARG A 464 -22.85 -4.62 -20.04
C ARG A 464 -22.55 -5.41 -21.31
N LYS A 465 -21.72 -4.89 -22.22
CA LYS A 465 -21.25 -5.60 -23.41
C LYS A 465 -20.49 -6.88 -23.02
N LEU A 466 -19.54 -6.79 -22.09
CA LEU A 466 -18.81 -7.95 -21.58
C LEU A 466 -19.72 -8.98 -20.90
N ARG A 467 -20.77 -8.52 -20.19
CA ARG A 467 -21.79 -9.41 -19.61
C ARG A 467 -22.50 -10.20 -20.71
N ASN A 468 -22.94 -9.50 -21.75
CA ASN A 468 -23.68 -10.11 -22.86
C ASN A 468 -22.79 -11.10 -23.62
N ILE A 469 -21.53 -10.73 -23.91
CA ILE A 469 -20.54 -11.65 -24.52
C ILE A 469 -20.41 -12.93 -23.68
N ARG A 470 -20.27 -12.82 -22.36
CA ARG A 470 -20.19 -13.98 -21.48
C ARG A 470 -21.45 -14.84 -21.52
N TYR A 471 -22.63 -14.23 -21.47
CA TYR A 471 -23.88 -14.98 -21.55
C TYR A 471 -24.05 -15.67 -22.89
N THR A 472 -23.77 -14.99 -24.00
CA THR A 472 -23.79 -15.61 -25.34
C THR A 472 -22.81 -16.78 -25.42
N PHE A 473 -21.57 -16.60 -24.97
CA PHE A 473 -20.57 -17.67 -24.96
C PHE A 473 -21.03 -18.88 -24.11
N ASN A 474 -21.51 -18.64 -22.89
CA ASN A 474 -21.97 -19.71 -22.00
C ASN A 474 -23.20 -20.44 -22.59
N THR A 475 -24.14 -19.71 -23.19
CA THR A 475 -25.31 -20.30 -23.85
C THR A 475 -24.90 -21.15 -25.05
N LEU A 476 -24.00 -20.66 -25.90
CA LEU A 476 -23.48 -21.44 -27.04
C LEU A 476 -22.72 -22.68 -26.59
N LEU A 477 -21.90 -22.57 -25.54
CA LEU A 477 -21.17 -23.69 -24.96
C LEU A 477 -22.13 -24.74 -24.39
N LEU A 478 -23.16 -24.31 -23.65
CA LEU A 478 -24.20 -25.19 -23.12
C LEU A 478 -24.95 -25.92 -24.24
N VAL A 479 -25.36 -25.21 -25.29
CA VAL A 479 -26.03 -25.80 -26.47
C VAL A 479 -25.11 -26.81 -27.16
N PHE A 480 -23.82 -26.50 -27.29
CA PHE A 480 -22.84 -27.40 -27.88
C PHE A 480 -22.67 -28.68 -27.05
N ILE A 481 -22.45 -28.56 -25.73
CA ILE A 481 -22.34 -29.70 -24.81
C ILE A 481 -23.62 -30.55 -24.85
N TRP A 482 -24.79 -29.91 -24.81
CA TRP A 482 -26.08 -30.59 -24.89
C TRP A 482 -26.25 -31.34 -26.20
N ARG A 483 -25.85 -30.75 -27.34
CA ARG A 483 -25.88 -31.40 -28.65
C ARG A 483 -24.98 -32.64 -28.70
N VAL A 484 -23.77 -32.56 -28.16
CA VAL A 484 -22.85 -33.70 -28.07
C VAL A 484 -23.42 -34.80 -27.17
N PHE A 485 -24.03 -34.43 -26.04
CA PHE A 485 -24.65 -35.37 -25.11
C PHE A 485 -25.85 -36.10 -25.72
N ILE A 486 -26.76 -35.37 -26.38
CA ILE A 486 -27.89 -35.95 -27.14
C ILE A 486 -27.40 -36.86 -28.27
N ALA A 487 -26.34 -36.46 -29.00
CA ALA A 487 -25.80 -37.29 -30.07
C ALA A 487 -25.31 -38.65 -29.55
N ARG A 488 -24.77 -38.70 -28.32
CA ARG A 488 -24.19 -39.91 -27.73
C ARG A 488 -25.11 -40.70 -26.80
N SER A 489 -26.26 -40.16 -26.39
CA SER A 489 -27.18 -40.82 -25.45
C SER A 489 -28.62 -40.92 -25.99
N GLN A 490 -29.10 -42.15 -26.19
CA GLN A 490 -30.49 -42.41 -26.59
C GLN A 490 -31.49 -41.93 -25.53
N MET A 491 -31.17 -42.11 -24.24
CA MET A 491 -32.00 -41.63 -23.14
C MET A 491 -32.13 -40.10 -23.17
N ALA A 492 -31.03 -39.38 -23.42
CA ALA A 492 -31.04 -37.93 -23.55
C ALA A 492 -31.88 -37.46 -24.75
N ARG A 493 -31.79 -38.16 -25.90
CA ARG A 493 -32.67 -37.90 -27.05
C ARG A 493 -34.14 -38.04 -26.68
N ASN A 494 -34.51 -39.15 -26.04
CA ASN A 494 -35.89 -39.44 -25.69
C ASN A 494 -36.46 -38.39 -24.72
N ILE A 495 -35.69 -38.02 -23.69
CA ILE A 495 -36.06 -36.95 -22.75
C ILE A 495 -36.21 -35.61 -23.48
N TRP A 496 -35.28 -35.27 -24.38
CA TRP A 496 -35.36 -34.03 -25.16
C TRP A 496 -36.61 -33.98 -26.04
N TYR A 497 -36.90 -35.05 -26.79
CA TYR A 497 -38.12 -35.13 -27.61
C TYR A 497 -39.38 -35.02 -26.77
N PHE A 498 -39.42 -35.66 -25.59
CA PHE A 498 -40.54 -35.56 -24.66
C PHE A 498 -40.75 -34.11 -24.18
N VAL A 499 -39.69 -33.43 -23.72
CA VAL A 499 -39.75 -32.05 -23.25
C VAL A 499 -40.18 -31.09 -24.37
N VAL A 500 -39.57 -31.22 -25.57
CA VAL A 500 -39.92 -30.39 -26.72
C VAL A 500 -41.38 -30.63 -27.13
N SER A 501 -41.84 -31.88 -27.16
CA SER A 501 -43.24 -32.23 -27.43
C SER A 501 -44.20 -31.61 -26.40
N LEU A 502 -43.84 -31.65 -25.11
CA LEU A 502 -44.61 -31.01 -24.04
C LEU A 502 -44.70 -29.49 -24.23
N CYS A 503 -43.58 -28.83 -24.56
CA CYS A 503 -43.55 -27.40 -24.84
C CYS A 503 -44.41 -27.02 -26.05
N PHE A 504 -44.35 -27.80 -27.14
CA PHE A 504 -45.21 -27.58 -28.31
C PHE A 504 -46.69 -27.76 -27.97
N LYS A 505 -47.05 -28.80 -27.21
CA LYS A 505 -48.43 -29.01 -26.73
C LYS A 505 -48.91 -27.86 -25.83
N PHE A 506 -48.05 -27.36 -24.96
CA PHE A 506 -48.35 -26.22 -24.09
C PHE A 506 -48.54 -24.93 -24.89
N LEU A 507 -47.64 -24.63 -25.85
CA LEU A 507 -47.77 -23.47 -26.74
C LEU A 507 -48.99 -23.56 -27.66
N SER A 508 -49.36 -24.76 -28.13
CA SER A 508 -50.58 -24.94 -28.93
C SER A 508 -51.85 -24.69 -28.10
N TYR A 509 -51.81 -24.98 -26.80
CA TYR A 509 -52.93 -24.69 -25.88
C TYR A 509 -53.18 -23.17 -25.74
N PHE A 510 -52.10 -22.37 -25.65
CA PHE A 510 -52.22 -20.91 -25.64
C PHE A 510 -52.65 -20.31 -26.98
N ARG A 511 -52.19 -20.87 -28.11
CA ARG A 511 -52.66 -20.44 -29.44
C ARG A 511 -54.16 -20.74 -29.64
N ALA A 512 -54.65 -21.87 -29.15
CA ALA A 512 -56.07 -22.21 -29.20
C ALA A 512 -56.92 -21.31 -28.28
N SER A 513 -56.37 -20.88 -27.15
CA SER A 513 -57.04 -19.94 -26.22
C SER A 513 -57.09 -18.50 -26.73
N SER A 514 -56.14 -18.04 -27.57
CA SER A 514 -56.14 -16.69 -28.14
C SER A 514 -57.07 -16.52 -29.35
N THR A 515 -57.57 -17.62 -29.92
CA THR A 515 -58.50 -17.62 -31.06
C THR A 515 -59.98 -17.65 -30.65
N LEU A 516 -60.29 -17.60 -29.34
CA LEU A 516 -61.66 -17.66 -28.80
C LEU A 516 -62.26 -16.28 -28.45
N THR A 517 -61.60 -15.18 -28.83
CA THR A 517 -62.19 -13.83 -28.80
C THR A 517 -62.32 -13.30 -30.23
N ASN A 518 -63.43 -13.65 -30.86
CA ASN A 518 -64.08 -12.89 -31.93
C ASN A 518 -65.59 -13.13 -31.82
#